data_AF-A0A5F1S1T4-F1
#
_entry.id   AF-A0A5F1S1T4-F1
#
_cell.length_a   1.000
_cell.length_b   1.000
_cell.length_c   1.000
_cell.angle_alpha   90.00
_cell.angle_beta   90.00
_cell.angle_gamma   90.00
#
_symmetry.space_group_name_H-M   'P 1'
#
loop_
_entity.id
_entity.type
_entity.pdbx_description
1 polymer ?
#
loop_
_entity_poly.entity_id
_entity_poly.type
_entity_poly.pdbx_seq_one_letter_code
_entity_poly.pdbx_strand_id
1 'polypeptide(L)'
;MRRGDIVTVAISGDFGKPRPALIIQADQFDATGTITVLLISSTLVDAPLIRPTIQPTVQSGLRKASQVMVDKAMSVKRDRIGTTIGRLEDDALLAVTRSLAVFLGVA
;
A
#
# COMPACT_ATOMS: atom_id res chain seq x y z
N MET A 1 -12.78 2.70 -4.16
CA MET A 1 -11.49 2.08 -3.85
C MET A 1 -10.92 1.52 -5.12
N ARG A 2 -9.77 2.03 -5.55
CA ARG A 2 -9.09 1.69 -6.80
C ARG A 2 -7.60 1.51 -6.52
N ARG A 3 -6.91 0.89 -7.47
CA ARG A 3 -5.46 0.78 -7.47
C ARG A 3 -4.81 2.16 -7.29
N GLY A 4 -3.85 2.25 -6.38
CA GLY A 4 -3.17 3.50 -6.03
C GLY A 4 -3.80 4.26 -4.87
N ASP A 5 -5.03 3.95 -4.46
CA ASP A 5 -5.62 4.56 -3.26
C ASP A 5 -4.83 4.14 -2.01
N ILE A 6 -4.60 5.10 -1.11
CA ILE A 6 -4.03 4.90 0.22
C ILE A 6 -5.18 4.86 1.21
N VAL A 7 -5.30 3.78 1.96
CA VAL A 7 -6.43 3.49 2.85
C VAL A 7 -5.96 3.12 4.24
N THR A 8 -6.82 3.24 5.24
CA THR A 8 -6.55 2.67 6.56
C THR A 8 -6.95 1.20 6.59
N VAL A 9 -6.12 0.35 7.17
CA VAL A 9 -6.45 -1.05 7.46
C VAL A 9 -6.23 -1.35 8.94
N ALA A 10 -7.18 -2.05 9.54
CA ALA A 10 -7.06 -2.59 10.89
C ALA A 10 -6.93 -4.11 10.79
N ILE A 11 -5.73 -4.62 11.03
CA ILE A 11 -5.45 -6.06 10.97
C ILE A 11 -5.40 -6.56 12.41
N SER A 12 -6.29 -7.47 12.75
CA SER A 12 -6.30 -8.14 14.04
C SER A 12 -4.97 -8.90 14.24
N GLY A 13 -4.30 -8.72 15.38
CA GLY A 13 -2.97 -9.30 15.67
C GLY A 13 -1.87 -8.24 15.83
N ASP A 14 -0.70 -8.46 15.21
CA ASP A 14 0.54 -7.67 15.37
C ASP A 14 0.42 -6.16 15.06
N PHE A 15 -0.68 -5.71 14.47
CA PHE A 15 -0.88 -4.35 13.99
C PHE A 15 -2.09 -3.67 14.65
N GLY A 16 -2.05 -3.54 15.99
CA GLY A 16 -3.18 -3.08 16.81
C GLY A 16 -3.74 -1.65 16.59
N LYS A 17 -3.10 -0.80 15.78
CA LYS A 17 -3.64 0.53 15.37
C LYS A 17 -3.93 0.51 13.87
N PRO A 18 -5.00 1.16 13.38
CA PRO A 18 -5.20 1.33 11.94
C PRO A 18 -3.97 1.95 11.28
N ARG A 19 -3.44 1.32 10.23
CA ARG A 19 -2.24 1.77 9.51
C ARG A 19 -2.59 2.10 8.06
N PRO A 20 -1.87 3.05 7.44
CA PRO A 20 -1.99 3.27 6.00
C PRO A 20 -1.54 2.03 5.22
N ALA A 21 -2.23 1.74 4.13
CA ALA A 21 -1.91 0.70 3.17
C ALA A 21 -2.23 1.17 1.75
N LEU A 22 -1.46 0.73 0.77
CA LEU A 22 -1.63 1.02 -0.64
C LEU A 22 -2.42 -0.10 -1.31
N ILE A 23 -3.51 0.23 -2.00
CA ILE A 23 -4.22 -0.74 -2.84
C ILE A 23 -3.38 -1.02 -4.10
N ILE A 24 -3.04 -2.29 -4.31
CA ILE A 24 -2.30 -2.75 -5.50
C ILE A 24 -3.12 -3.60 -6.46
N GLN A 25 -4.30 -4.07 -6.01
CA GLN A 25 -5.22 -4.85 -6.83
C GLN A 25 -5.68 -4.06 -8.05
N ALA A 26 -5.68 -4.70 -9.22
CA ALA A 26 -6.17 -4.09 -10.45
C ALA A 26 -7.69 -3.84 -10.37
N ASP A 27 -8.12 -2.70 -10.93
CA ASP A 27 -9.50 -2.22 -10.82
C ASP A 27 -10.54 -3.18 -11.44
N GLN A 28 -10.14 -3.98 -12.42
CA GLN A 28 -10.98 -5.01 -13.06
C GLN A 28 -11.44 -6.13 -12.11
N PHE A 29 -10.84 -6.25 -10.92
CA PHE A 29 -11.20 -7.25 -9.92
C PHE A 29 -12.02 -6.64 -8.76
N ASP A 30 -12.76 -5.55 -9.00
CA ASP A 30 -13.54 -4.86 -7.96
C ASP A 30 -14.70 -5.69 -7.37
N ALA A 31 -15.09 -6.79 -8.00
CA ALA A 31 -16.12 -7.70 -7.52
C ALA A 31 -15.64 -8.73 -6.47
N THR A 32 -14.32 -8.88 -6.25
CA THR A 32 -13.80 -9.88 -5.28
C THR A 32 -14.13 -9.48 -3.84
N GLY A 33 -14.41 -10.43 -2.94
CA GLY A 33 -14.75 -10.13 -1.53
C GLY A 33 -13.62 -9.48 -0.70
N THR A 34 -12.39 -9.51 -1.20
CA THR A 34 -11.21 -8.91 -0.58
C THR A 34 -10.51 -7.93 -1.51
N ILE A 35 -9.72 -7.02 -0.95
CA ILE A 35 -8.82 -6.12 -1.65
C ILE A 35 -7.38 -6.44 -1.25
N THR A 36 -6.49 -6.61 -2.25
CA THR A 36 -5.06 -6.78 -2.01
C THR A 36 -4.36 -5.43 -1.81
N VAL A 37 -3.66 -5.30 -0.68
CA VAL A 37 -2.93 -4.09 -0.28
C VAL A 37 -1.48 -4.40 0.10
N LEU A 38 -0.62 -3.39 0.03
CA LEU A 38 0.71 -3.35 0.65
C LEU A 38 0.68 -2.42 1.86
N LEU A 39 1.27 -2.85 2.98
CA LEU A 39 1.37 -1.97 4.15
C LEU A 39 2.34 -0.81 3.93
N ILE A 40 2.07 0.31 4.60
CA ILE A 40 2.94 1.49 4.62
C ILE A 40 3.41 1.76 6.04
N SER A 41 4.69 2.12 6.18
CA SER A 41 5.29 2.49 7.46
C SER A 41 6.11 3.77 7.35
N SER A 42 6.00 4.66 8.34
CA SER A 42 6.92 5.79 8.49
C SER A 42 8.20 5.43 9.23
N THR A 43 8.34 4.18 9.69
CA THR A 43 9.61 3.65 10.20
C THR A 43 10.45 3.23 9.00
N LEU A 44 11.48 4.02 8.70
CA LEU A 44 12.32 3.82 7.54
C LEU A 44 13.37 2.74 7.83
N VAL A 45 13.59 1.86 6.86
CA VAL A 45 14.58 0.79 6.89
C VAL A 45 15.42 0.85 5.62
N ASP A 46 16.72 0.57 5.74
CA ASP A 46 17.64 0.48 4.61
C ASP A 46 17.48 -0.86 3.88
N ALA A 47 16.50 -0.94 2.98
CA ALA A 47 16.23 -2.11 2.14
C ALA A 47 15.64 -1.66 0.79
N PRO A 48 16.43 -1.03 -0.08
CA PRO A 48 15.94 -0.27 -1.25
C PRO A 48 15.11 -1.10 -2.24
N LEU A 49 15.36 -2.41 -2.35
CA LEU A 49 14.60 -3.29 -3.24
C LEU A 49 13.16 -3.53 -2.77
N ILE A 50 12.94 -3.58 -1.45
CA ILE A 50 11.64 -3.98 -0.86
C ILE A 50 10.98 -2.89 -0.01
N ARG A 51 11.62 -1.72 0.11
CA ARG A 51 11.13 -0.55 0.84
C ARG A 51 11.15 0.72 -0.03
N PRO A 52 10.39 0.79 -1.14
CA PRO A 52 10.27 2.02 -1.92
C PRO A 52 9.79 3.17 -1.03
N THR A 53 10.57 4.25 -0.99
CA THR A 53 10.26 5.46 -0.24
C THR A 53 9.27 6.33 -1.00
N ILE A 54 8.25 6.81 -0.31
CA ILE A 54 7.24 7.74 -0.81
C ILE A 54 7.26 8.99 0.06
N GLN A 55 7.22 10.16 -0.59
CA GLN A 55 7.21 11.46 0.09
C GLN A 55 5.77 11.86 0.44
N PRO A 56 5.56 12.60 1.54
CA PRO A 56 4.24 13.12 1.87
C PRO A 56 3.83 14.20 0.87
N THR A 57 2.61 14.12 0.38
CA THR A 57 2.03 15.07 -0.57
C THR A 57 0.58 15.36 -0.18
N VAL A 58 0.02 16.43 -0.75
CA VAL A 58 -1.41 16.73 -0.57
C VAL A 58 -2.27 15.60 -1.11
N GLN A 59 -1.87 14.98 -2.23
CA GLN A 59 -2.62 13.90 -2.87
C GLN A 59 -2.58 12.59 -2.08
N SER A 60 -1.40 12.21 -1.56
CA SER A 60 -1.25 10.98 -0.77
C SER A 60 -1.91 11.06 0.61
N GLY A 61 -2.05 12.27 1.16
CA GLY A 61 -2.57 12.49 2.51
C GLY A 61 -1.64 11.97 3.63
N LEU A 62 -0.43 11.51 3.26
CA LEU A 62 0.60 11.11 4.22
C LEU A 62 1.21 12.32 4.90
N ARG A 63 1.55 12.18 6.19
CA ARG A 63 2.12 13.28 7.00
C ARG A 63 3.64 13.23 7.11
N LYS A 64 4.26 12.10 6.77
CA LYS A 64 5.70 11.85 6.91
C LYS A 64 6.18 11.05 5.71
N ALA A 65 7.47 11.18 5.40
CA ALA A 65 8.15 10.25 4.52
C ALA A 65 7.90 8.82 5.03
N SER A 66 7.48 7.96 4.12
CA SER A 66 7.05 6.60 4.44
C SER A 66 7.62 5.62 3.43
N GLN A 67 7.59 4.34 3.74
CA GLN A 67 7.97 3.27 2.83
C GLN A 67 6.80 2.32 2.61
N VAL A 68 6.60 1.94 1.36
CA VAL A 68 5.72 0.84 0.99
C VAL A 68 6.46 -0.47 1.25
N MET A 69 5.83 -1.40 1.94
CA MET A 69 6.43 -2.68 2.29
C MET A 69 6.00 -3.75 1.29
N VAL A 70 6.77 -3.93 0.21
CA VAL A 70 6.37 -4.83 -0.90
C VAL A 70 6.32 -6.31 -0.50
N ASP A 71 7.03 -6.68 0.56
CA ASP A 71 7.02 -8.00 1.19
C ASP A 71 5.80 -8.25 2.09
N LYS A 72 4.98 -7.21 2.36
CA LYS A 72 3.80 -7.27 3.24
C LYS A 72 2.51 -7.09 2.45
N ALA A 73 2.38 -7.86 1.36
CA ALA A 73 1.13 -7.99 0.62
C ALA A 73 0.11 -8.82 1.41
N MET A 74 -1.14 -8.36 1.41
CA MET A 74 -2.24 -9.05 2.10
C MET A 74 -3.58 -8.79 1.44
N SER A 75 -4.49 -9.74 1.58
CA SER A 75 -5.88 -9.60 1.15
C SER A 75 -6.77 -9.31 2.36
N VAL A 76 -7.42 -8.15 2.34
CA VAL A 76 -8.28 -7.69 3.44
C VAL A 76 -9.72 -7.65 2.97
N LYS A 77 -10.66 -8.10 3.81
CA LYS A 77 -12.09 -8.00 3.47
C LYS A 77 -12.48 -6.54 3.25
N ARG A 78 -13.33 -6.27 2.25
CA ARG A 78 -13.73 -4.90 1.89
C ARG A 78 -14.35 -4.13 3.05
N ASP A 79 -15.17 -4.80 3.86
CA ASP A 79 -15.81 -4.24 5.06
C ASP A 79 -14.84 -3.92 6.21
N ARG A 80 -13.59 -4.41 6.14
CA ARG A 80 -12.51 -4.13 7.08
C ARG A 80 -11.55 -3.06 6.58
N ILE A 81 -11.70 -2.59 5.34
CA ILE A 81 -10.95 -1.44 4.88
C ILE A 81 -11.63 -0.17 5.43
N GLY A 82 -10.82 0.65 6.09
CA GLY A 82 -11.28 1.94 6.61
C GLY A 82 -11.28 3.03 5.54
N THR A 83 -11.16 4.27 5.99
CA THR A 83 -11.22 5.44 5.13
C THR A 83 -10.07 5.49 4.12
N THR A 84 -10.36 6.04 2.94
CA THR A 84 -9.34 6.46 1.99
C THR A 84 -8.70 7.76 2.50
N ILE A 85 -7.38 7.73 2.67
CA ILE A 85 -6.57 8.86 3.15
C ILE A 85 -6.14 9.74 1.98
N GLY A 86 -5.89 9.14 0.82
CA GLY A 86 -5.41 9.82 -0.37
C GLY A 86 -5.09 8.82 -1.47
N ARG A 87 -4.25 9.23 -2.41
CA ARG A 87 -3.82 8.42 -3.56
C ARG A 87 -2.35 8.66 -3.84
N LEU A 88 -1.64 7.58 -4.16
CA LEU A 88 -0.26 7.68 -4.59
C LEU A 88 -0.16 8.26 -6.00
N GLU A 89 0.86 9.05 -6.25
CA GLU A 89 1.22 9.60 -7.55
C GLU A 89 1.58 8.49 -8.53
N ASP A 90 1.37 8.72 -9.84
CA ASP A 90 1.51 7.68 -10.86
C ASP A 90 2.96 7.18 -11.01
N ASP A 91 3.95 8.06 -10.87
CA ASP A 91 5.37 7.74 -10.91
C ASP A 91 5.81 6.90 -9.71
N ALA A 92 5.36 7.27 -8.51
CA ALA A 92 5.57 6.51 -7.29
C ALA A 92 4.86 5.15 -7.35
N LEU A 93 3.64 5.09 -7.88
CA LEU A 93 2.91 3.84 -8.09
C LEU A 93 3.63 2.93 -9.09
N LEU A 94 4.20 3.48 -10.16
CA LEU A 94 5.02 2.72 -11.11
C LEU A 94 6.28 2.16 -10.45
N ALA A 95 6.97 2.94 -9.62
CA ALA A 95 8.14 2.47 -8.87
C ALA A 95 7.78 1.29 -7.94
N VAL A 96 6.69 1.41 -7.18
CA VAL A 96 6.17 0.33 -6.33
C VAL A 96 5.82 -0.91 -7.15
N THR A 97 5.19 -0.72 -8.32
CA THR A 97 4.81 -1.82 -9.21
C THR A 97 6.04 -2.61 -9.67
N ARG A 98 7.12 -1.93 -10.04
CA ARG A 98 8.38 -2.56 -10.45
C ARG A 98 9.04 -3.30 -9.30
N SER A 99 9.12 -2.69 -8.12
CA SER A 99 9.66 -3.35 -6.92
C SER A 99 8.85 -4.59 -6.55
N LEU A 100 7.52 -4.55 -6.68
CA LEU A 100 6.65 -5.70 -6.43
C LEU A 100 6.89 -6.82 -7.45
N ALA A 101 7.01 -6.50 -8.74
CA ALA A 101 7.31 -7.50 -9.78
C ALA A 101 8.66 -8.19 -9.53
N VAL A 102 9.69 -7.43 -9.16
CA VAL A 102 11.01 -7.97 -8.77
C VAL A 102 10.88 -8.86 -7.53
N PHE A 103 10.17 -8.40 -6.49
CA PHE A 103 9.99 -9.18 -5.27
C PHE A 103 9.27 -10.52 -5.52
N LEU A 104 8.30 -10.55 -6.44
CA LEU A 104 7.56 -11.75 -6.81
C LEU A 104 8.26 -12.62 -7.86
N GLY A 105 9.39 -12.19 -8.44
CA GLY A 105 10.12 -12.93 -9.47
C GLY A 105 9.39 -12.99 -10.83
N VAL A 106 8.62 -11.96 -11.17
CA VAL A 106 7.82 -11.87 -12.41
C VAL A 106 8.16 -10.64 -13.26
N ALA A 107 9.35 -10.06 -13.04
CA ALA A 107 9.85 -8.88 -13.75
C ALA A 107 10.50 -9.25 -15.09
#